data_AF-A0A9B0WW39-F1
#
_entry.id   AF-A0A9B0WW39-F1
#
_cell.length_a   1.000
_cell.length_b   1.000
_cell.length_c   1.000
_cell.angle_alpha   90.00
_cell.angle_beta   90.00
_cell.angle_gamma   90.00
#
_symmetry.space_group_name_H-M   'P 1'
#
loop_
_entity.id
_entity.type
_entity.pdbx_description
1 polymer ?
#
loop_
_entity_poly.entity_id
_entity_poly.type
_entity_poly.pdbx_seq_one_letter_code
_entity_poly.pdbx_strand_id
1 'polypeptide(L)'
;MVAVFLPSSFGVFCNIEYLSVTSWDKVNSSQCPVFAVLLHYSLSEYQALCQMLDTEHTLTSETSQKDLLDKQCLKEKYTHLSCNKVFCQPWLKCIDGTCICKLPYQCPKNGTTVCSTTGRSYSTYCQQKSFECLRPQAKFLNNGLCVAEGQFSVSLKYGNTSSEGLVEVKLVDQDKKMFICQNSWSITQANVACQDLGFQQGALDTQRSFGDINATDCLHVHCQGLETSLAECTFTKSRTAQNRDLAGVVCYTENTTDSAPKNSFHCVNGKHIPLKKACDGLNDCGDQSDELCCKECQGESFHCRSGVCIPKENKCNGEVDCITGEDEVGCEEAGHPKIQEEMEILTADMNAERKRIKSFLPKLSCGVKESTHTRRKRIVGGLAAQLGDFPWQVAIKEDDKLNCGGIYIGGCWVLTAAHCVRPSKVHRYQIWTTLLNWLKPNSEIEIWYVNKIIMHENYNGATFENDIALIEMKPLPRKKECKLSGSVPACVPWSPYLFQPNDTCIVSGWGREKDNQKVFSLKWGEVNLISNCSKFYSDRYYEKTMECAGTKDGSIDACKGDSGGPLVCMDVNNVAYVWGVVSWGENCGRPESPGVYTKVAHYFDWISNHVGRSLISQHNV
;
A
#
# COMPACT_ATOMS: atom_id res chain seq x y z
N MET A 1 32.50 -13.64 -39.12
CA MET A 1 33.53 -13.65 -40.18
C MET A 1 33.42 -12.38 -41.00
N VAL A 2 34.28 -11.38 -40.75
CA VAL A 2 35.11 -10.65 -41.73
C VAL A 2 36.31 -10.15 -40.91
N ALA A 3 37.53 -10.29 -41.41
CA ALA A 3 38.77 -9.89 -40.75
C ALA A 3 39.56 -8.92 -41.65
N VAL A 4 40.85 -8.70 -41.33
CA VAL A 4 41.88 -7.90 -42.06
C VAL A 4 41.73 -6.38 -41.82
N PHE A 5 42.75 -5.60 -41.41
CA PHE A 5 44.18 -5.86 -41.13
C PHE A 5 44.69 -5.05 -39.91
N LEU A 6 45.86 -5.43 -39.39
CA LEU A 6 46.85 -4.53 -38.77
C LEU A 6 48.11 -4.54 -39.65
N PRO A 7 48.91 -3.47 -39.63
CA PRO A 7 50.35 -3.69 -39.48
C PRO A 7 50.99 -2.81 -38.39
N SER A 8 51.93 -3.41 -37.68
CA SER A 8 52.73 -2.83 -36.61
C SER A 8 53.87 -1.94 -37.11
N SER A 9 54.17 -0.86 -36.39
CA SER A 9 55.49 -0.19 -36.42
C SER A 9 55.72 0.60 -35.13
N PHE A 10 56.91 0.44 -34.54
CA PHE A 10 57.61 1.27 -33.52
C PHE A 10 56.84 2.45 -32.89
N GLY A 11 56.70 2.61 -31.57
CA GLY A 11 57.47 2.00 -30.47
C GLY A 11 58.27 3.06 -29.70
N VAL A 12 57.63 3.77 -28.78
CA VAL A 12 58.28 4.53 -27.69
C VAL A 12 57.47 4.36 -26.40
N PHE A 13 58.10 3.80 -25.37
CA PHE A 13 57.59 3.84 -24.00
C PHE A 13 57.69 5.26 -23.44
N CYS A 14 56.65 5.74 -22.78
CA CYS A 14 56.82 6.73 -21.72
C CYS A 14 55.85 6.41 -20.57
N ASN A 15 56.39 5.85 -19.49
CA ASN A 15 55.65 5.64 -18.25
C ASN A 15 55.40 6.99 -17.58
N ILE A 16 54.14 7.30 -17.27
CA ILE A 16 53.80 8.12 -16.10
C ILE A 16 52.72 7.37 -15.32
N GLU A 17 53.00 7.11 -14.06
CA GLU A 17 52.16 6.31 -13.18
C GLU A 17 50.94 7.09 -12.66
N TYR A 18 49.91 6.30 -12.33
CA TYR A 18 48.81 6.58 -11.42
C TYR A 18 48.87 7.89 -10.59
N LEU A 19 47.86 8.74 -10.81
CA LEU A 19 47.23 9.48 -9.72
C LEU A 19 45.71 9.39 -9.88
N SER A 20 45.08 8.62 -9.00
CA SER A 20 43.63 8.60 -8.80
C SER A 20 43.21 9.83 -8.00
N VAL A 21 42.12 10.51 -8.37
CA VAL A 21 41.14 11.11 -7.43
C VAL A 21 39.86 11.56 -8.17
N THR A 22 38.78 10.87 -7.82
CA THR A 22 37.35 11.24 -7.71
C THR A 22 36.78 12.58 -8.20
N SER A 23 35.49 12.51 -8.54
CA SER A 23 34.48 13.58 -8.74
C SER A 23 34.48 14.29 -10.10
N TRP A 24 33.40 14.04 -10.85
CA TRP A 24 32.93 14.87 -11.97
C TRP A 24 31.59 15.46 -11.57
N ASP A 25 31.64 16.58 -10.85
CA ASP A 25 30.49 17.45 -10.63
C ASP A 25 30.85 18.85 -11.15
N LYS A 26 29.98 19.39 -12.01
CA LYS A 26 29.99 20.78 -12.52
C LYS A 26 31.22 21.23 -13.31
N VAL A 27 31.13 21.14 -14.64
CA VAL A 27 31.72 22.15 -15.54
C VAL A 27 30.60 22.75 -16.39
N ASN A 28 30.36 24.05 -16.21
CA ASN A 28 29.34 24.81 -16.95
C ASN A 28 29.78 25.14 -18.38
N SER A 29 28.81 25.39 -19.26
CA SER A 29 28.96 25.69 -20.69
C SER A 29 29.60 27.05 -21.04
N SER A 30 30.53 27.54 -20.22
CA SER A 30 31.13 28.89 -20.33
C SER A 30 32.66 28.91 -20.40
N GLN A 31 33.30 27.76 -20.67
CA GLN A 31 34.77 27.65 -20.84
C GLN A 31 35.20 26.99 -22.18
N CYS A 32 34.40 27.18 -23.24
CA CYS A 32 34.74 26.69 -24.58
C CYS A 32 35.88 27.39 -25.38
N PRO A 33 36.54 28.50 -24.97
CA PRO A 33 37.60 29.12 -25.78
C PRO A 33 39.01 28.98 -25.17
N VAL A 34 39.54 27.77 -24.99
CA VAL A 34 40.95 27.56 -24.61
C VAL A 34 41.68 26.46 -25.42
N PHE A 35 40.99 25.42 -25.89
CA PHE A 35 41.60 24.30 -26.65
C PHE A 35 41.62 24.49 -28.17
N ALA A 36 41.58 25.74 -28.65
CA ALA A 36 41.58 26.08 -30.08
C ALA A 36 42.91 26.75 -30.53
N VAL A 37 44.04 26.19 -30.13
CA VAL A 37 45.36 26.51 -30.70
C VAL A 37 46.07 25.19 -30.98
N LEU A 38 46.72 25.09 -32.16
CA LEU A 38 47.34 23.88 -32.74
C LEU A 38 46.35 22.89 -33.40
N LEU A 39 45.87 23.24 -34.60
CA LEU A 39 46.12 22.49 -35.85
C LEU A 39 45.43 23.21 -37.03
N HIS A 40 46.19 23.56 -38.08
CA HIS A 40 45.70 24.35 -39.22
C HIS A 40 44.80 23.54 -40.17
N TYR A 41 43.52 23.90 -40.25
CA TYR A 41 42.62 23.55 -41.36
C TYR A 41 41.74 24.76 -41.76
N SER A 42 41.22 24.77 -42.99
CA SER A 42 40.58 25.95 -43.61
C SER A 42 39.09 26.07 -43.29
N LEU A 43 38.56 27.31 -43.32
CA LEU A 43 37.18 27.62 -42.92
C LEU A 43 36.06 26.95 -43.76
N SER A 44 36.37 26.39 -44.93
CA SER A 44 35.35 25.84 -45.84
C SER A 44 34.84 24.45 -45.46
N GLU A 45 35.56 23.68 -44.63
CA GLU A 45 35.12 22.34 -44.21
C GLU A 45 34.28 22.35 -42.92
N TYR A 46 34.41 23.39 -42.09
CA TYR A 46 33.63 23.53 -40.85
C TYR A 46 32.12 23.72 -41.10
N GLN A 47 31.76 24.41 -42.18
CA GLN A 47 30.38 24.83 -42.42
C GLN A 47 29.47 23.68 -42.91
N ALA A 48 30.06 22.59 -43.43
CA ALA A 48 29.34 21.35 -43.78
C ALA A 48 29.12 20.42 -42.57
N LEU A 49 30.06 20.40 -41.61
CA LEU A 49 29.96 19.57 -40.41
C LEU A 49 28.98 20.12 -39.36
N CYS A 50 28.82 21.44 -39.24
CA CYS A 50 27.79 22.02 -38.39
C CYS A 50 26.36 21.75 -38.91
N GLN A 51 26.13 21.70 -40.23
CA GLN A 51 24.78 21.44 -40.79
C GLN A 51 24.32 19.98 -40.70
N MET A 52 25.24 19.03 -40.46
CA MET A 52 24.88 17.63 -40.14
C MET A 52 24.72 17.36 -38.64
N LEU A 53 25.08 18.31 -37.76
CA LEU A 53 24.79 18.21 -36.32
C LEU A 53 23.52 18.98 -35.90
N ASP A 54 23.08 19.97 -36.68
CA ASP A 54 21.78 20.65 -36.50
C ASP A 54 20.57 19.87 -37.04
N THR A 55 20.78 18.73 -37.70
CA THR A 55 19.70 17.86 -38.23
C THR A 55 19.48 16.55 -37.48
N GLU A 56 20.26 16.25 -36.44
CA GLU A 56 19.90 15.24 -35.41
C GLU A 56 19.42 15.87 -34.08
N HIS A 57 19.60 17.17 -33.87
CA HIS A 57 19.18 17.85 -32.63
C HIS A 57 17.76 18.46 -32.65
N THR A 58 16.98 18.27 -33.73
CA THR A 58 15.57 18.68 -33.83
C THR A 58 14.58 17.55 -33.53
N LEU A 59 15.04 16.43 -32.95
CA LEU A 59 14.20 15.30 -32.54
C LEU A 59 14.63 14.62 -31.23
N THR A 60 15.11 15.37 -30.23
CA THR A 60 15.13 14.95 -28.80
C THR A 60 15.30 16.15 -27.86
N SER A 61 14.28 17.00 -27.72
CA SER A 61 14.14 17.93 -26.59
C SER A 61 12.76 17.87 -25.91
N GLU A 62 11.95 16.87 -26.26
CA GLU A 62 11.05 16.29 -25.26
C GLU A 62 11.94 15.66 -24.18
N THR A 63 12.00 16.33 -23.03
CA THR A 63 12.37 15.64 -21.79
C THR A 63 11.38 14.48 -21.67
N SER A 64 11.88 13.24 -21.75
CA SER A 64 11.09 12.03 -21.57
C SER A 64 10.44 12.09 -20.19
N GLN A 65 9.21 12.62 -20.13
CA GLN A 65 8.44 12.78 -18.91
C GLN A 65 8.24 11.37 -18.36
N LYS A 66 8.97 11.05 -17.28
CA LYS A 66 9.04 9.68 -16.76
C LYS A 66 7.62 9.22 -16.45
N ASP A 67 7.22 8.07 -17.00
CA ASP A 67 5.85 7.55 -16.88
C ASP A 67 5.61 6.99 -15.48
N LEU A 68 5.52 7.89 -14.49
CA LEU A 68 5.35 7.60 -13.06
C LEU A 68 4.05 6.84 -12.77
N LEU A 69 3.02 6.97 -13.61
CA LEU A 69 1.69 6.42 -13.38
C LEU A 69 1.53 4.99 -13.92
N ASP A 70 0.87 4.12 -13.16
CA ASP A 70 0.44 2.81 -13.63
C ASP A 70 -0.92 2.87 -14.36
N LYS A 71 -0.86 2.77 -15.69
CA LYS A 71 -2.00 2.76 -16.62
C LYS A 71 -2.94 1.55 -16.45
N GLN A 72 -2.53 0.48 -15.77
CA GLN A 72 -3.41 -0.63 -15.42
C GLN A 72 -4.19 -0.32 -14.14
N CYS A 73 -3.49 0.13 -13.09
CA CYS A 73 -4.09 0.63 -11.84
C CYS A 73 -5.13 1.74 -12.07
N LEU A 74 -4.84 2.72 -12.94
CA LEU A 74 -5.75 3.84 -13.21
C LEU A 74 -7.13 3.43 -13.77
N LYS A 75 -7.26 2.22 -14.35
CA LYS A 75 -8.56 1.69 -14.82
C LYS A 75 -9.50 1.32 -13.67
N GLU A 76 -8.95 0.94 -12.52
CA GLU A 76 -9.69 0.52 -11.33
C GLU A 76 -10.17 1.74 -10.50
N LYS A 77 -9.74 2.97 -10.83
CA LYS A 77 -10.20 4.24 -10.24
C LYS A 77 -10.16 4.28 -8.71
N TYR A 78 -9.00 3.93 -8.13
CA TYR A 78 -8.83 3.95 -6.68
C TYR A 78 -8.91 5.36 -6.07
N THR A 79 -9.40 5.42 -4.84
CA THR A 79 -9.52 6.63 -4.01
C THR A 79 -9.17 6.28 -2.57
N HIS A 80 -9.22 7.26 -1.65
CA HIS A 80 -9.14 7.07 -0.21
C HIS A 80 -10.15 6.05 0.38
N LEU A 81 -11.18 5.66 -0.38
CA LEU A 81 -12.13 4.59 -0.03
C LEU A 81 -11.72 3.21 -0.55
N SER A 82 -10.58 3.05 -1.20
CA SER A 82 -10.14 1.78 -1.79
C SER A 82 -9.19 1.01 -0.86
N CYS A 83 -9.72 0.08 -0.08
CA CYS A 83 -8.92 -0.70 0.89
C CYS A 83 -7.87 -1.65 0.26
N ASN A 84 -7.90 -1.81 -1.06
CA ASN A 84 -6.82 -2.43 -1.82
C ASN A 84 -5.52 -1.61 -1.80
N LYS A 85 -5.58 -0.29 -1.60
CA LYS A 85 -4.41 0.61 -1.67
C LYS A 85 -4.08 1.30 -0.35
N VAL A 86 -5.10 1.67 0.44
CA VAL A 86 -4.95 2.40 1.71
C VAL A 86 -5.69 1.72 2.86
N PHE A 87 -5.35 2.08 4.10
CA PHE A 87 -6.16 1.68 5.26
C PHE A 87 -7.45 2.48 5.33
N CYS A 88 -8.56 1.81 5.64
CA CYS A 88 -9.82 2.49 5.94
C CYS A 88 -9.70 3.34 7.21
N GLN A 89 -10.39 4.48 7.25
CA GLN A 89 -10.51 5.29 8.48
C GLN A 89 -11.24 4.51 9.60
N PRO A 90 -11.03 4.85 10.90
CA PRO A 90 -11.47 3.99 12.01
C PRO A 90 -12.98 3.71 12.07
N TRP A 91 -13.79 4.65 11.59
CA TRP A 91 -15.25 4.58 11.46
C TRP A 91 -15.74 3.89 10.17
N LEU A 92 -14.82 3.32 9.38
CA LEU A 92 -15.07 2.54 8.17
C LEU A 92 -14.56 1.10 8.34
N LYS A 93 -15.06 0.17 7.52
CA LYS A 93 -14.57 -1.21 7.35
C LYS A 93 -14.39 -1.51 5.88
N CYS A 94 -13.41 -2.32 5.52
CA CYS A 94 -13.27 -2.82 4.15
C CYS A 94 -14.31 -3.91 3.89
N ILE A 95 -15.02 -3.86 2.76
CA ILE A 95 -15.79 -4.95 2.16
C ILE A 95 -15.66 -4.82 0.64
N ASP A 96 -15.35 -5.91 -0.05
CA ASP A 96 -15.26 -6.01 -1.52
C ASP A 96 -14.35 -4.91 -2.13
N GLY A 97 -13.14 -4.76 -1.56
CA GLY A 97 -12.15 -3.75 -1.96
C GLY A 97 -12.52 -2.28 -1.62
N THR A 98 -13.66 -2.03 -0.96
CA THR A 98 -14.19 -0.69 -0.66
C THR A 98 -14.37 -0.44 0.85
N CYS A 99 -13.98 0.73 1.33
CA CYS A 99 -14.20 1.20 2.69
C CYS A 99 -15.64 1.71 2.84
N ILE A 100 -16.48 0.97 3.57
CA ILE A 100 -17.88 1.34 3.84
C ILE A 100 -18.08 1.74 5.30
N CYS A 101 -19.10 2.55 5.56
CA CYS A 101 -19.42 3.03 6.91
C CYS A 101 -19.63 1.87 7.90
N LYS A 102 -18.99 1.96 9.07
CA LYS A 102 -19.42 1.20 10.26
C LYS A 102 -20.70 1.82 10.81
N LEU A 103 -21.50 1.03 11.53
CA LEU A 103 -22.59 1.55 12.35
C LEU A 103 -22.01 2.10 13.68
N PRO A 104 -22.55 3.17 14.27
CA PRO A 104 -21.91 3.85 15.42
C PRO A 104 -21.63 2.94 16.63
N TYR A 105 -22.43 1.90 16.85
CA TYR A 105 -22.19 0.94 17.94
C TYR A 105 -20.99 0.01 17.72
N GLN A 106 -20.44 -0.05 16.51
CA GLN A 106 -19.23 -0.82 16.17
C GLN A 106 -17.93 -0.05 16.45
N CYS A 107 -18.02 1.27 16.71
CA CYS A 107 -16.89 2.07 17.14
C CYS A 107 -16.44 1.73 18.57
N PRO A 108 -15.15 1.91 18.91
CA PRO A 108 -14.69 1.90 20.29
C PRO A 108 -15.49 2.88 21.17
N LYS A 109 -15.80 2.45 22.40
CA LYS A 109 -16.57 3.23 23.38
C LYS A 109 -15.70 4.19 24.20
N ASN A 110 -14.37 4.05 24.13
CA ASN A 110 -13.42 4.91 24.81
C ASN A 110 -13.06 6.09 23.90
N GLY A 111 -13.29 7.32 24.35
CA GLY A 111 -13.02 8.55 23.60
C GLY A 111 -13.59 9.78 24.32
N THR A 112 -13.41 10.97 23.73
CA THR A 112 -14.05 12.20 24.21
C THR A 112 -15.41 12.41 23.54
N THR A 113 -16.34 13.05 24.27
CA THR A 113 -17.62 13.49 23.70
C THR A 113 -17.37 14.58 22.65
N VAL A 114 -18.16 14.57 21.58
CA VAL A 114 -18.06 15.57 20.48
C VAL A 114 -19.45 16.06 20.06
N CYS A 115 -19.50 17.23 19.42
CA CYS A 115 -20.72 17.80 18.84
C CYS A 115 -20.71 17.77 17.30
N SER A 116 -21.90 17.67 16.70
CA SER A 116 -22.13 17.86 15.26
C SER A 116 -22.91 19.14 14.96
N THR A 117 -22.82 19.61 13.72
CA THR A 117 -23.56 20.77 13.17
C THR A 117 -25.08 20.70 13.35
N THR A 118 -25.63 19.50 13.57
CA THR A 118 -27.06 19.28 13.88
C THR A 118 -27.44 19.54 15.35
N GLY A 119 -26.52 20.06 16.17
CA GLY A 119 -26.74 20.30 17.60
C GLY A 119 -26.79 19.03 18.46
N ARG A 120 -26.34 17.89 17.90
CA ARG A 120 -26.33 16.59 18.58
C ARG A 120 -24.93 16.22 19.07
N SER A 121 -24.84 15.85 20.34
CA SER A 121 -23.63 15.27 20.95
C SER A 121 -23.55 13.75 20.76
N TYR A 122 -22.32 13.24 20.62
CA TYR A 122 -21.98 11.82 20.49
C TYR A 122 -20.93 11.44 21.54
N SER A 123 -20.95 10.20 22.04
CA SER A 123 -20.06 9.80 23.14
C SER A 123 -18.58 9.70 22.73
N THR A 124 -18.29 9.42 21.47
CA THR A 124 -16.92 9.40 20.91
C THR A 124 -16.88 10.01 19.50
N TYR A 125 -15.72 10.53 19.10
CA TYR A 125 -15.49 11.05 17.75
C TYR A 125 -15.79 10.02 16.65
N CYS A 126 -15.39 8.76 16.85
CA CYS A 126 -15.70 7.66 15.92
C CYS A 126 -17.22 7.52 15.67
N GLN A 127 -18.05 7.67 16.70
CA GLN A 127 -19.51 7.56 16.55
C GLN A 127 -20.10 8.70 15.71
N GLN A 128 -19.58 9.93 15.86
CA GLN A 128 -20.01 11.07 15.05
C GLN A 128 -19.59 10.87 13.59
N LYS A 129 -18.33 10.57 13.29
CA LYS A 129 -17.86 10.31 11.92
C LYS A 129 -18.51 9.08 11.27
N SER A 130 -18.79 8.04 12.05
CA SER A 130 -19.57 6.87 11.60
C SER A 130 -21.01 7.25 11.22
N PHE A 131 -21.66 8.08 12.02
CA PHE A 131 -23.01 8.58 11.70
C PHE A 131 -22.99 9.54 10.51
N GLU A 132 -21.99 10.41 10.42
CA GLU A 132 -21.79 11.33 9.30
C GLU A 132 -21.58 10.59 7.97
N CYS A 133 -20.79 9.52 7.95
CA CYS A 133 -20.64 8.64 6.78
C CYS A 133 -22.00 8.11 6.28
N LEU A 134 -22.92 7.79 7.21
CA LEU A 134 -24.28 7.34 6.89
C LEU A 134 -25.24 8.52 6.56
N ARG A 135 -24.93 9.73 7.02
CA ARG A 135 -25.75 10.95 6.97
C ARG A 135 -24.84 12.20 6.83
N PRO A 136 -24.38 12.55 5.62
CA PRO A 136 -23.36 13.59 5.38
C PRO A 136 -23.68 15.02 5.86
N GLN A 137 -24.91 15.27 6.30
CA GLN A 137 -25.33 16.56 6.89
C GLN A 137 -24.78 16.76 8.31
N ALA A 138 -24.46 15.68 9.02
CA ALA A 138 -24.09 15.70 10.44
C ALA A 138 -22.58 15.89 10.69
N LYS A 139 -21.99 16.88 10.01
CA LYS A 139 -20.57 17.25 10.12
C LYS A 139 -20.13 17.51 11.56
N PHE A 140 -18.83 17.36 11.83
CA PHE A 140 -18.22 17.78 13.10
C PHE A 140 -18.38 19.29 13.32
N LEU A 141 -18.52 19.72 14.59
CA LEU A 141 -18.62 21.14 14.97
C LEU A 141 -17.58 21.53 16.01
N ASN A 142 -17.55 20.83 17.16
CA ASN A 142 -16.59 21.08 18.22
C ASN A 142 -16.33 19.83 19.07
N ASN A 143 -15.17 19.78 19.71
CA ASN A 143 -14.87 18.81 20.76
C ASN A 143 -15.64 19.17 22.04
N GLY A 144 -16.06 18.17 22.81
CA GLY A 144 -16.90 18.34 24.00
C GLY A 144 -18.41 18.30 23.72
N LEU A 145 -19.17 18.92 24.61
CA LEU A 145 -20.63 19.05 24.49
C LEU A 145 -21.00 20.13 23.48
N CYS A 146 -22.23 20.07 22.96
CA CYS A 146 -22.74 21.11 22.06
C CYS A 146 -22.99 22.42 22.82
N VAL A 147 -22.54 23.53 22.25
CA VAL A 147 -22.75 24.89 22.77
C VAL A 147 -23.95 25.51 22.05
N ALA A 148 -24.90 26.10 22.79
CA ALA A 148 -26.19 26.55 22.25
C ALA A 148 -26.08 27.69 21.21
N GLU A 149 -25.06 28.54 21.31
CA GLU A 149 -24.78 29.66 20.40
C GLU A 149 -23.49 29.47 19.59
N GLY A 150 -22.81 28.33 19.76
CA GLY A 150 -21.52 28.06 19.13
C GLY A 150 -21.67 27.74 17.64
N GLN A 151 -21.19 28.63 16.77
CA GLN A 151 -21.24 28.46 15.33
C GLN A 151 -19.85 28.57 14.69
N PHE A 152 -19.41 27.49 14.04
CA PHE A 152 -18.29 27.52 13.12
C PHE A 152 -18.74 28.07 11.75
N SER A 153 -17.93 28.90 11.11
CA SER A 153 -18.21 29.36 9.74
C SER A 153 -16.94 29.64 8.94
N VAL A 154 -16.89 29.14 7.71
CA VAL A 154 -15.87 29.48 6.71
C VAL A 154 -16.50 30.42 5.67
N SER A 155 -15.77 31.45 5.23
CA SER A 155 -16.22 32.31 4.12
C SER A 155 -15.04 32.87 3.32
N LEU A 156 -15.25 33.10 2.02
CA LEU A 156 -14.29 33.75 1.15
C LEU A 156 -14.53 35.26 1.10
N LYS A 157 -13.45 36.04 1.07
CA LYS A 157 -13.46 37.51 1.00
C LYS A 157 -12.52 38.01 -0.09
N TYR A 158 -12.82 39.18 -0.67
CA TYR A 158 -11.98 39.86 -1.66
C TYR A 158 -11.73 39.11 -2.99
N GLY A 159 -12.44 38.01 -3.25
CA GLY A 159 -12.49 37.37 -4.58
C GLY A 159 -13.46 38.07 -5.54
N ASN A 160 -13.28 37.85 -6.85
CA ASN A 160 -14.18 38.39 -7.88
C ASN A 160 -15.42 37.50 -8.10
N THR A 161 -15.32 36.21 -7.76
CA THR A 161 -16.40 35.23 -7.84
C THR A 161 -16.71 34.64 -6.44
N SER A 162 -17.82 33.90 -6.32
CA SER A 162 -18.16 33.17 -5.10
C SER A 162 -17.28 31.93 -4.84
N SER A 163 -16.35 31.59 -5.75
CA SER A 163 -15.47 30.43 -5.67
C SER A 163 -14.00 30.80 -5.46
N GLU A 164 -13.68 32.07 -5.20
CA GLU A 164 -12.31 32.51 -4.95
C GLU A 164 -12.23 33.56 -3.84
N GLY A 165 -11.04 33.74 -3.25
CA GLY A 165 -10.76 34.82 -2.29
C GLY A 165 -9.84 34.41 -1.14
N LEU A 166 -9.64 35.32 -0.20
CA LEU A 166 -8.99 35.05 1.08
C LEU A 166 -9.91 34.26 2.01
N VAL A 167 -9.33 33.30 2.73
CA VAL A 167 -10.07 32.42 3.66
C VAL A 167 -10.25 33.12 5.02
N GLU A 168 -11.50 33.41 5.37
CA GLU A 168 -11.92 33.96 6.66
C GLU A 168 -12.69 32.88 7.47
N VAL A 169 -12.25 32.61 8.70
CA VAL A 169 -12.84 31.60 9.60
C VAL A 169 -13.38 32.25 10.89
N LYS A 170 -14.56 31.81 11.33
CA LYS A 170 -15.08 31.99 12.70
C LYS A 170 -14.98 30.65 13.44
N LEU A 171 -14.23 30.62 14.54
CA LEU A 171 -14.15 29.45 15.43
C LEU A 171 -15.37 29.41 16.36
N VAL A 172 -15.74 28.21 16.85
CA VAL A 172 -16.93 28.02 17.70
C VAL A 172 -16.87 28.84 18.99
N ASP A 173 -15.70 28.91 19.62
CA ASP A 173 -15.48 29.58 20.91
C ASP A 173 -15.06 31.06 20.76
N GLN A 174 -15.09 31.64 19.55
CA GLN A 174 -14.63 33.02 19.31
C GLN A 174 -15.56 33.81 18.38
N ASP A 175 -15.99 34.99 18.82
CA ASP A 175 -16.78 35.89 17.97
C ASP A 175 -15.96 36.63 16.89
N LYS A 176 -14.64 36.78 17.10
CA LYS A 176 -13.75 37.42 16.14
C LYS A 176 -13.47 36.47 14.98
N LYS A 177 -13.78 36.92 13.76
CA LYS A 177 -13.31 36.28 12.53
C LYS A 177 -11.83 36.58 12.28
N MET A 178 -11.09 35.60 11.76
CA MET A 178 -9.67 35.73 11.47
C MET A 178 -9.32 35.09 10.11
N PHE A 179 -8.25 35.59 9.50
CA PHE A 179 -7.69 35.03 8.27
C PHE A 179 -6.67 33.93 8.56
N ILE A 180 -6.45 33.05 7.57
CA ILE A 180 -5.46 31.98 7.65
C ILE A 180 -4.08 32.46 7.16
N CYS A 181 -2.99 31.98 7.76
CA CYS A 181 -1.62 32.32 7.38
C CYS A 181 -1.16 31.53 6.14
N GLN A 182 -0.65 32.21 5.10
CA GLN A 182 -0.20 31.60 3.83
C GLN A 182 0.93 30.56 4.04
N ASN A 183 1.81 30.76 5.01
CA ASN A 183 2.91 29.83 5.32
C ASN A 183 2.45 28.46 5.87
N SER A 184 1.22 28.37 6.38
CA SER A 184 0.59 27.13 6.82
C SER A 184 -0.35 26.51 5.77
N TRP A 185 -0.48 27.15 4.61
CA TRP A 185 -1.53 26.85 3.64
C TRP A 185 -1.00 26.00 2.49
N SER A 186 -1.61 24.83 2.30
CA SER A 186 -1.33 23.93 1.19
C SER A 186 -2.62 23.46 0.51
N ILE A 187 -2.49 22.66 -0.54
CA ILE A 187 -3.64 22.07 -1.23
C ILE A 187 -4.48 21.16 -0.32
N THR A 188 -3.91 20.58 0.74
CA THR A 188 -4.63 19.69 1.67
C THR A 188 -5.68 20.45 2.47
N GLN A 189 -5.31 21.56 3.12
CA GLN A 189 -6.26 22.43 3.83
C GLN A 189 -7.25 23.08 2.85
N ALA A 190 -6.79 23.48 1.66
CA ALA A 190 -7.62 24.12 0.66
C ALA A 190 -8.73 23.20 0.10
N ASN A 191 -8.43 21.91 -0.10
CA ASN A 191 -9.43 20.92 -0.49
C ASN A 191 -10.55 20.79 0.55
N VAL A 192 -10.19 20.67 1.84
CA VAL A 192 -11.15 20.63 2.97
C VAL A 192 -11.97 21.92 3.05
N ALA A 193 -11.33 23.09 2.89
CA ALA A 193 -12.00 24.39 2.92
C ALA A 193 -13.05 24.54 1.81
N CYS A 194 -12.70 24.17 0.58
CA CYS A 194 -13.62 24.20 -0.55
C CYS A 194 -14.76 23.19 -0.39
N GLN A 195 -14.49 21.99 0.14
CA GLN A 195 -15.53 21.00 0.45
C GLN A 195 -16.50 21.50 1.52
N ASP A 196 -16.02 22.26 2.52
CA ASP A 196 -16.88 22.86 3.55
C ASP A 196 -17.75 24.01 3.02
N LEU A 197 -17.20 24.79 2.08
CA LEU A 197 -17.94 25.80 1.31
C LEU A 197 -18.92 25.21 0.26
N GLY A 198 -18.93 23.88 0.09
CA GLY A 198 -19.87 23.15 -0.77
C GLY A 198 -19.30 22.65 -2.10
N PHE A 199 -18.06 23.02 -2.46
CA PHE A 199 -17.39 22.60 -3.69
C PHE A 199 -16.81 21.18 -3.54
N GLN A 200 -17.57 20.16 -3.95
CA GLN A 200 -17.24 18.75 -3.72
C GLN A 200 -15.93 18.26 -4.39
N GLN A 201 -15.43 18.99 -5.39
CA GLN A 201 -14.18 18.69 -6.10
C GLN A 201 -12.94 19.34 -5.44
N GLY A 202 -13.14 20.08 -4.34
CA GLY A 202 -12.06 20.74 -3.59
C GLY A 202 -11.51 21.99 -4.28
N ALA A 203 -10.23 22.26 -4.04
CA ALA A 203 -9.51 23.41 -4.56
C ALA A 203 -8.88 23.13 -5.94
N LEU A 204 -8.71 24.21 -6.71
CA LEU A 204 -7.98 24.27 -7.97
C LEU A 204 -6.62 24.96 -7.79
N ASP A 205 -6.54 26.01 -6.97
CA ASP A 205 -5.32 26.78 -6.72
C ASP A 205 -5.31 27.39 -5.31
N THR A 206 -4.11 27.63 -4.79
CA THR A 206 -3.79 28.22 -3.46
C THR A 206 -2.77 29.35 -3.52
N GLN A 207 -2.23 29.67 -4.71
CA GLN A 207 -1.16 30.65 -4.89
C GLN A 207 -1.66 32.02 -5.40
N ARG A 208 -2.94 32.14 -5.74
CA ARG A 208 -3.55 33.40 -6.18
C ARG A 208 -3.64 34.41 -5.03
N SER A 209 -3.02 35.58 -5.21
CA SER A 209 -3.12 36.71 -4.27
C SER A 209 -4.41 37.50 -4.47
N PHE A 210 -5.04 37.91 -3.37
CA PHE A 210 -6.34 38.61 -3.34
C PHE A 210 -6.26 39.93 -2.55
N GLY A 211 -5.42 40.85 -3.04
CA GLY A 211 -5.28 42.20 -2.49
C GLY A 211 -4.35 42.32 -1.27
N ASP A 212 -3.94 43.56 -0.98
CA ASP A 212 -3.11 43.89 0.18
C ASP A 212 -4.00 44.19 1.41
N ILE A 213 -3.91 43.36 2.46
CA ILE A 213 -4.60 43.57 3.74
C ILE A 213 -3.62 43.55 4.90
N ASN A 214 -3.69 44.56 5.74
CA ASN A 214 -2.90 44.66 6.97
C ASN A 214 -3.58 43.90 8.12
N ALA A 215 -3.42 42.59 8.16
CA ALA A 215 -3.80 41.76 9.32
C ALA A 215 -2.57 41.46 10.18
N THR A 216 -2.63 41.77 11.48
CA THR A 216 -1.54 41.55 12.45
C THR A 216 -1.57 40.17 13.12
N ASP A 217 -2.73 39.52 13.11
CA ASP A 217 -2.97 38.17 13.62
C ASP A 217 -3.49 37.30 12.47
N CYS A 218 -3.02 36.05 12.38
CA CYS A 218 -3.62 35.03 11.53
C CYS A 218 -3.61 33.66 12.24
N LEU A 219 -4.41 32.74 11.71
CA LEU A 219 -4.50 31.36 12.18
C LEU A 219 -3.62 30.45 11.31
N HIS A 220 -2.81 29.60 11.94
CA HIS A 220 -2.25 28.44 11.25
C HIS A 220 -3.27 27.31 11.27
N VAL A 221 -3.34 26.55 10.17
CA VAL A 221 -4.28 25.43 10.03
C VAL A 221 -3.53 24.18 9.61
N HIS A 222 -3.70 23.10 10.36
CA HIS A 222 -3.14 21.79 10.00
C HIS A 222 -4.26 20.75 9.84
N CYS A 223 -4.40 20.24 8.61
CA CYS A 223 -5.34 19.18 8.23
C CYS A 223 -4.58 17.99 7.65
N GLN A 224 -5.15 16.79 7.71
CA GLN A 224 -4.68 15.60 6.97
C GLN A 224 -5.07 15.66 5.48
N GLY A 225 -6.14 16.37 5.12
CA GLY A 225 -6.66 16.48 3.75
C GLY A 225 -7.74 15.46 3.39
N LEU A 226 -8.38 14.84 4.40
CA LEU A 226 -9.55 13.94 4.25
C LEU A 226 -10.71 14.30 5.21
N GLU A 227 -10.55 15.40 5.95
CA GLU A 227 -11.59 16.02 6.76
C GLU A 227 -12.73 16.57 5.90
N THR A 228 -13.92 16.62 6.46
CA THR A 228 -15.16 17.05 5.79
C THR A 228 -15.55 18.50 6.11
N SER A 229 -14.96 19.07 7.15
CA SER A 229 -15.02 20.49 7.51
C SER A 229 -13.68 20.92 8.11
N LEU A 230 -13.32 22.19 7.93
CA LEU A 230 -12.15 22.75 8.61
C LEU A 230 -12.27 22.70 10.14
N ALA A 231 -13.48 22.54 10.71
CA ALA A 231 -13.69 22.40 12.15
C ALA A 231 -12.95 21.18 12.76
N GLU A 232 -12.61 20.17 11.95
CA GLU A 232 -11.86 18.98 12.38
C GLU A 232 -10.35 19.23 12.46
N CYS A 233 -9.84 20.29 11.83
CA CYS A 233 -8.43 20.60 11.74
C CYS A 233 -7.90 21.36 12.98
N THR A 234 -6.59 21.24 13.23
CA THR A 234 -5.94 21.93 14.34
C THR A 234 -5.67 23.39 13.97
N PHE A 235 -6.16 24.33 14.80
CA PHE A 235 -5.90 25.76 14.68
C PHE A 235 -4.96 26.23 15.79
N THR A 236 -3.89 26.93 15.43
CA THR A 236 -3.04 27.67 16.38
C THR A 236 -2.99 29.15 16.01
N LYS A 237 -2.80 30.01 17.01
CA LYS A 237 -2.71 31.45 16.81
C LYS A 237 -1.27 31.89 16.57
N SER A 238 -1.05 32.69 15.52
CA SER A 238 0.26 33.31 15.23
C SER A 238 0.12 34.82 15.05
N ARG A 239 1.18 35.54 15.46
CA ARG A 239 1.35 36.97 15.17
C ARG A 239 2.25 37.09 13.95
N THR A 240 1.77 37.70 12.88
CA THR A 240 2.56 37.93 11.67
C THR A 240 3.54 39.08 11.87
N ALA A 241 4.82 38.87 11.57
CA ALA A 241 5.85 39.89 11.76
C ALA A 241 5.78 41.04 10.73
N GLN A 242 5.13 40.82 9.58
CA GLN A 242 4.95 41.79 8.49
C GLN A 242 3.64 41.54 7.72
N ASN A 243 3.06 42.60 7.15
CA ASN A 243 1.86 42.51 6.31
C ASN A 243 2.19 41.81 4.98
N ARG A 244 1.52 40.67 4.67
CA ARG A 244 1.06 40.22 3.33
C ARG A 244 0.69 38.74 3.24
N ASP A 245 1.11 37.90 4.18
CA ASP A 245 1.04 36.44 4.05
C ASP A 245 -0.33 35.84 4.49
N LEU A 246 -1.41 36.21 3.79
CA LEU A 246 -2.76 35.65 4.00
C LEU A 246 -3.14 34.61 2.95
N ALA A 247 -3.79 33.54 3.38
CA ALA A 247 -4.17 32.40 2.55
C ALA A 247 -5.27 32.73 1.53
N GLY A 248 -4.94 32.59 0.25
CA GLY A 248 -5.90 32.59 -0.86
C GLY A 248 -6.35 31.17 -1.24
N VAL A 249 -7.55 31.04 -1.80
CA VAL A 249 -8.01 29.81 -2.44
C VAL A 249 -8.87 30.11 -3.67
N VAL A 250 -8.77 29.23 -4.67
CA VAL A 250 -9.72 29.12 -5.79
C VAL A 250 -10.32 27.71 -5.74
N CYS A 251 -11.62 27.60 -5.49
CA CYS A 251 -12.35 26.35 -5.51
C CYS A 251 -12.68 25.91 -6.95
N TYR A 252 -12.60 24.62 -7.22
CA TYR A 252 -12.84 24.07 -8.55
C TYR A 252 -14.32 24.18 -8.94
N THR A 253 -14.59 24.57 -10.18
CA THR A 253 -15.94 24.59 -10.78
C THR A 253 -15.87 24.18 -12.25
N GLU A 254 -16.90 23.52 -12.78
CA GLU A 254 -16.88 22.95 -14.14
C GLU A 254 -16.59 23.99 -15.24
N ASN A 255 -17.02 25.24 -15.06
CA ASN A 255 -16.75 26.35 -15.98
C ASN A 255 -15.29 26.86 -15.97
N THR A 256 -14.41 26.34 -15.11
CA THR A 256 -12.98 26.78 -15.08
C THR A 256 -12.10 26.07 -16.11
N THR A 257 -12.62 25.09 -16.84
CA THR A 257 -11.85 24.30 -17.82
C THR A 257 -12.53 24.19 -19.19
N ASP A 258 -12.63 25.31 -19.91
CA ASP A 258 -13.11 25.37 -21.31
C ASP A 258 -12.24 24.59 -22.32
N SER A 259 -11.05 24.12 -21.90
CA SER A 259 -10.35 23.02 -22.57
C SER A 259 -9.45 22.29 -21.58
N ALA A 260 -9.53 20.95 -21.54
CA ALA A 260 -8.61 20.14 -20.77
C ALA A 260 -7.18 20.35 -21.30
N PRO A 261 -6.21 20.79 -20.47
CA PRO A 261 -4.85 21.01 -20.92
C PRO A 261 -4.24 19.73 -21.49
N LYS A 262 -3.45 19.82 -22.57
CA LYS A 262 -2.81 18.66 -23.23
C LYS A 262 -1.85 17.84 -22.34
N ASN A 263 -1.65 18.23 -21.07
CA ASN A 263 -0.84 17.53 -20.09
C ASN A 263 -1.50 17.57 -18.68
N SER A 264 -2.78 17.17 -18.60
CA SER A 264 -3.55 17.09 -17.35
C SER A 264 -3.80 15.64 -16.89
N PHE A 265 -3.81 15.44 -15.58
CA PHE A 265 -4.32 14.25 -14.92
C PHE A 265 -5.80 14.44 -14.54
N HIS A 266 -6.59 13.38 -14.63
CA HIS A 266 -8.04 13.38 -14.35
C HIS A 266 -8.31 12.59 -13.07
N CYS A 267 -8.66 13.28 -11.99
CA CYS A 267 -9.06 12.70 -10.70
C CYS A 267 -10.35 11.88 -10.82
N VAL A 268 -10.62 10.95 -9.89
CA VAL A 268 -11.84 10.14 -9.91
C VAL A 268 -13.09 11.00 -9.68
N ASN A 269 -13.00 12.04 -8.85
CA ASN A 269 -14.05 13.07 -8.69
C ASN A 269 -14.26 14.02 -9.90
N GLY A 270 -13.54 13.85 -11.00
CA GLY A 270 -13.67 14.67 -12.22
C GLY A 270 -12.84 15.95 -12.26
N LYS A 271 -12.12 16.30 -11.17
CA LYS A 271 -11.17 17.42 -11.20
C LYS A 271 -10.01 17.13 -12.16
N HIS A 272 -9.57 18.17 -12.86
CA HIS A 272 -8.38 18.14 -13.71
C HIS A 272 -7.24 18.88 -13.01
N ILE A 273 -6.10 18.21 -12.84
CA ILE A 273 -4.86 18.79 -12.27
C ILE A 273 -3.71 18.70 -13.29
N PRO A 274 -2.65 19.52 -13.20
CA PRO A 274 -1.47 19.36 -14.05
C PRO A 274 -0.79 18.00 -13.82
N LEU A 275 -0.34 17.29 -14.87
CA LEU A 275 0.24 15.95 -14.72
C LEU A 275 1.46 15.89 -13.76
N LYS A 276 2.18 17.01 -13.60
CA LYS A 276 3.29 17.17 -12.64
C LYS A 276 2.90 17.15 -11.16
N LYS A 277 1.60 17.18 -10.85
CA LYS A 277 1.03 17.15 -9.48
C LYS A 277 0.48 15.77 -9.13
N ALA A 278 0.59 14.78 -10.01
CA ALA A 278 0.29 13.39 -9.70
C ALA A 278 1.56 12.67 -9.23
N CYS A 279 1.42 11.81 -8.23
CA CYS A 279 2.49 11.09 -7.56
C CYS A 279 3.51 12.01 -6.84
N ASP A 280 3.13 13.20 -6.37
CA ASP A 280 4.06 14.12 -5.68
C ASP A 280 4.00 14.07 -4.14
N GLY A 281 3.21 13.17 -3.59
CA GLY A 281 2.97 12.95 -2.17
C GLY A 281 1.80 13.77 -1.60
N LEU A 282 1.22 14.70 -2.38
CA LEU A 282 0.12 15.55 -1.93
C LEU A 282 -1.22 15.09 -2.53
N ASN A 283 -2.28 15.17 -1.73
CA ASN A 283 -3.65 14.92 -2.19
C ASN A 283 -4.18 16.17 -2.92
N ASP A 284 -3.72 16.45 -4.13
CA ASP A 284 -4.23 17.57 -4.95
C ASP A 284 -5.67 17.31 -5.39
N CYS A 285 -6.01 16.08 -5.77
CA CYS A 285 -7.36 15.67 -6.18
C CYS A 285 -8.41 15.85 -5.08
N GLY A 286 -8.03 15.73 -3.81
CA GLY A 286 -8.92 15.76 -2.63
C GLY A 286 -9.45 14.38 -2.23
N ASP A 287 -9.46 13.41 -3.16
CA ASP A 287 -9.92 12.03 -2.94
C ASP A 287 -8.78 10.99 -3.01
N GLN A 288 -7.52 11.43 -3.09
CA GLN A 288 -6.27 10.66 -3.27
C GLN A 288 -6.10 9.97 -4.64
N SER A 289 -6.92 10.26 -5.66
CA SER A 289 -6.82 9.59 -6.98
C SER A 289 -5.46 9.67 -7.67
N ASP A 290 -4.75 10.76 -7.44
CA ASP A 290 -3.43 11.14 -7.95
C ASP A 290 -2.29 10.31 -7.35
N GLU A 291 -2.42 9.91 -6.09
CA GLU A 291 -1.31 9.32 -5.30
C GLU A 291 -1.37 7.80 -5.18
N LEU A 292 -2.42 7.14 -5.69
CA LEU A 292 -2.70 5.71 -5.45
C LEU A 292 -2.27 4.75 -6.57
N CYS A 293 -1.76 5.28 -7.69
CA CYS A 293 -1.37 4.49 -8.87
C CYS A 293 0.03 4.84 -9.38
N CYS A 294 1.00 4.90 -8.47
CA CYS A 294 2.35 5.39 -8.72
C CYS A 294 3.38 4.27 -8.77
N LYS A 295 4.16 4.18 -9.85
CA LYS A 295 5.32 3.29 -10.01
C LYS A 295 6.55 3.83 -9.27
N GLU A 296 6.67 5.15 -9.19
CA GLU A 296 7.65 5.94 -8.46
C GLU A 296 6.99 7.28 -8.09
N CYS A 297 7.54 8.00 -7.12
CA CYS A 297 7.06 9.33 -6.73
C CYS A 297 7.95 10.46 -7.24
N GLN A 298 7.36 11.65 -7.33
CA GLN A 298 7.97 12.91 -7.73
C GLN A 298 8.44 13.71 -6.51
N GLY A 299 9.60 14.36 -6.61
CA GLY A 299 10.16 15.19 -5.54
C GLY A 299 10.79 14.39 -4.40
N GLU A 300 10.54 14.78 -3.15
CA GLU A 300 11.08 14.12 -1.94
C GLU A 300 10.05 13.24 -1.20
N SER A 301 8.88 13.01 -1.78
CA SER A 301 7.82 12.14 -1.26
C SER A 301 8.27 10.67 -1.15
N PHE A 302 7.60 9.90 -0.29
CA PHE A 302 7.94 8.50 -0.04
C PHE A 302 7.06 7.55 -0.86
N HIS A 303 7.68 6.55 -1.48
CA HIS A 303 7.00 5.54 -2.30
C HIS A 303 6.79 4.24 -1.51
N CYS A 304 5.52 3.88 -1.30
CA CYS A 304 5.14 2.56 -0.80
C CYS A 304 5.22 1.52 -1.93
N ARG A 305 5.67 0.29 -1.61
CA ARG A 305 5.65 -0.87 -2.53
C ARG A 305 4.27 -1.19 -3.08
N SER A 306 3.20 -0.85 -2.35
CA SER A 306 1.82 -0.94 -2.82
C SER A 306 1.51 -0.06 -4.05
N GLY A 307 2.46 0.79 -4.47
CA GLY A 307 2.31 1.74 -5.57
C GLY A 307 1.53 2.98 -5.17
N VAL A 308 1.85 3.51 -3.99
CA VAL A 308 1.22 4.69 -3.37
C VAL A 308 2.33 5.69 -2.99
N CYS A 309 2.06 6.97 -3.16
CA CYS A 309 2.94 8.06 -2.72
C CYS A 309 2.36 8.73 -1.46
N ILE A 310 3.23 9.02 -0.49
CA ILE A 310 2.86 9.70 0.76
C ILE A 310 3.83 10.87 1.05
N PRO A 311 3.42 11.86 1.86
CA PRO A 311 4.30 12.95 2.28
C PRO A 311 5.55 12.44 2.99
N LYS A 312 6.65 13.21 2.92
CA LYS A 312 7.94 12.82 3.52
C LYS A 312 7.87 12.79 5.05
N GLU A 313 7.12 13.71 5.61
CA GLU A 313 6.77 13.85 7.02
C GLU A 313 5.90 12.71 7.57
N ASN A 314 5.32 11.88 6.69
CA ASN A 314 4.59 10.70 7.13
C ASN A 314 5.49 9.51 7.45
N LYS A 315 6.74 9.51 6.98
CA LYS A 315 7.71 8.47 7.30
C LYS A 315 8.21 8.61 8.74
N CYS A 316 8.18 7.53 9.52
CA CYS A 316 8.58 7.49 10.92
C CYS A 316 7.73 8.42 11.84
N ASN A 317 6.43 8.54 11.57
CA ASN A 317 5.52 9.42 12.32
C ASN A 317 4.73 8.70 13.45
N GLY A 318 4.87 7.38 13.59
CA GLY A 318 4.17 6.52 14.55
C GLY A 318 2.81 5.97 14.06
N GLU A 319 2.39 6.30 12.83
CA GLU A 319 1.22 5.76 12.15
C GLU A 319 1.64 5.06 10.86
N VAL A 320 1.20 3.82 10.69
CA VAL A 320 1.41 3.09 9.44
C VAL A 320 0.40 3.56 8.39
N ASP A 321 0.91 4.25 7.37
CA ASP A 321 0.16 4.79 6.23
C ASP A 321 0.29 3.89 4.99
N CYS A 322 1.48 3.36 4.70
CA CYS A 322 1.66 2.33 3.67
C CYS A 322 1.02 1.00 4.10
N ILE A 323 0.17 0.38 3.26
CA ILE A 323 -0.41 -0.95 3.59
C ILE A 323 0.63 -2.06 3.77
N THR A 324 1.84 -1.85 3.25
CA THR A 324 3.03 -2.70 3.33
C THR A 324 3.93 -2.40 4.54
N GLY A 325 3.71 -1.28 5.24
CA GLY A 325 4.29 -0.94 6.54
C GLY A 325 5.75 -0.49 6.58
N GLU A 326 6.38 -0.24 5.43
CA GLU A 326 7.81 0.10 5.32
C GLU A 326 8.16 1.55 5.67
N ASP A 327 7.15 2.40 5.79
CA ASP A 327 7.21 3.80 6.23
C ASP A 327 7.63 3.93 7.71
N GLU A 328 7.25 2.97 8.54
CA GLU A 328 7.51 2.94 9.99
C GLU A 328 8.62 1.96 10.41
N VAL A 329 9.41 1.45 9.45
CA VAL A 329 10.49 0.48 9.71
C VAL A 329 11.87 1.07 9.42
N GLY A 330 12.85 0.74 10.28
CA GLY A 330 14.22 1.25 10.14
C GLY A 330 14.37 2.70 10.57
N CYS A 331 13.39 3.23 11.30
CA CYS A 331 13.48 4.51 11.99
C CYS A 331 14.51 4.39 13.11
N GLU A 332 15.69 4.98 12.92
CA GLU A 332 16.49 5.44 14.06
C GLU A 332 15.64 6.42 14.88
N GLU A 333 15.95 6.62 16.16
CA GLU A 333 15.25 7.59 17.01
C GLU A 333 15.54 9.03 16.52
N ALA A 334 14.89 9.41 15.43
CA ALA A 334 14.85 10.75 14.89
C ALA A 334 14.14 11.61 15.93
N GLY A 335 14.94 12.15 16.85
CA GLY A 335 14.43 12.84 18.03
C GLY A 335 13.42 13.89 17.60
N HIS A 336 12.18 13.75 18.08
CA HIS A 336 11.14 14.73 17.87
C HIS A 336 11.75 16.12 18.10
N PRO A 337 11.71 17.03 17.10
CA PRO A 337 12.09 18.40 17.35
C PRO A 337 11.11 18.90 18.41
N LYS A 338 11.61 19.06 19.65
CA LYS A 338 10.91 19.78 20.71
C LYS A 338 10.87 21.23 20.28
N ILE A 339 9.88 21.57 19.45
CA ILE A 339 9.54 22.96 19.15
C ILE A 339 9.02 23.54 20.47
N GLN A 340 9.93 24.16 21.21
CA GLN A 340 9.61 25.07 22.30
C GLN A 340 9.13 26.39 21.68
N GLU A 341 7.92 26.38 21.14
CA GLU A 341 7.14 27.59 20.95
C GLU A 341 5.81 27.42 21.68
N GLU A 342 5.49 28.37 22.56
CA GLU A 342 4.21 28.44 23.28
C GLU A 342 3.10 28.90 22.32
N MET A 343 2.82 28.08 21.30
CA MET A 343 1.69 28.31 20.41
C MET A 343 0.38 28.01 21.15
N GLU A 344 -0.49 29.02 21.21
CA GLU A 344 -1.84 28.89 21.77
C GLU A 344 -2.68 28.00 20.84
N ILE A 345 -2.89 26.74 21.24
CA ILE A 345 -3.75 25.78 20.56
C ILE A 345 -5.21 26.16 20.83
N LEU A 346 -5.95 26.52 19.77
CA LEU A 346 -7.32 27.03 19.88
C LEU A 346 -8.40 25.94 19.73
N THR A 347 -8.06 24.80 19.12
CA THR A 347 -8.96 23.67 18.90
C THR A 347 -8.28 22.35 19.25
N ALA A 348 -9.06 21.35 19.64
CA ALA A 348 -8.53 20.01 19.89
C ALA A 348 -8.14 19.34 18.57
N ASP A 349 -6.98 18.68 18.55
CA ASP A 349 -6.51 17.94 17.39
C ASP A 349 -7.31 16.64 17.20
N MET A 350 -8.25 16.65 16.25
CA MET A 350 -9.10 15.48 15.98
C MET A 350 -8.37 14.42 15.14
N ASN A 351 -7.26 14.76 14.48
CA ASN A 351 -6.37 13.81 13.81
C ASN A 351 -5.60 12.98 14.86
N ALA A 352 -5.19 13.57 15.99
CA ALA A 352 -4.62 12.86 17.12
C ALA A 352 -5.62 11.88 17.77
N GLU A 353 -6.89 12.28 17.97
CA GLU A 353 -7.92 11.35 18.45
C GLU A 353 -8.23 10.26 17.40
N ARG A 354 -8.18 10.55 16.09
CA ARG A 354 -8.28 9.54 15.02
C ARG A 354 -7.14 8.51 15.10
N LYS A 355 -5.88 8.95 15.25
CA LYS A 355 -4.71 8.06 15.48
C LYS A 355 -4.91 7.22 16.75
N ARG A 356 -5.40 7.83 17.83
CA ARG A 356 -5.71 7.13 19.09
C ARG A 356 -6.82 6.09 18.93
N ILE A 357 -7.87 6.35 18.14
CA ILE A 357 -8.92 5.37 17.85
C ILE A 357 -8.36 4.21 17.01
N LYS A 358 -7.46 4.44 16.04
CA LYS A 358 -6.76 3.36 15.31
C LYS A 358 -6.06 2.41 16.30
N SER A 359 -5.43 2.92 17.36
CA SER A 359 -4.73 2.11 18.36
C SER A 359 -5.63 1.14 19.17
N PHE A 360 -6.93 1.45 19.29
CA PHE A 360 -7.91 0.61 19.99
C PHE A 360 -8.57 -0.45 19.10
N LEU A 361 -8.27 -0.50 17.80
CA LEU A 361 -8.76 -1.56 16.92
C LEU A 361 -8.12 -2.91 17.33
N PRO A 362 -8.87 -4.03 17.29
CA PRO A 362 -8.38 -5.31 17.76
C PRO A 362 -7.24 -5.83 16.87
N LYS A 363 -6.01 -5.81 17.39
CA LYS A 363 -4.86 -6.43 16.73
C LYS A 363 -4.99 -7.95 16.79
N LEU A 364 -5.24 -8.59 15.66
CA LEU A 364 -5.26 -10.05 15.54
C LEU A 364 -3.85 -10.61 15.75
N SER A 365 -3.70 -11.63 16.60
CA SER A 365 -2.47 -12.40 16.73
C SER A 365 -2.38 -13.47 15.64
N CYS A 366 -2.02 -13.07 14.42
CA CYS A 366 -1.69 -13.96 13.31
C CYS A 366 -0.26 -13.68 12.80
N GLY A 367 0.34 -14.66 12.11
CA GLY A 367 1.61 -14.52 11.39
C GLY A 367 2.88 -14.32 12.24
N VAL A 368 2.77 -13.96 13.53
CA VAL A 368 3.90 -13.72 14.43
C VAL A 368 4.53 -15.03 14.91
N LYS A 369 5.83 -15.22 14.67
CA LYS A 369 6.58 -16.32 15.28
C LYS A 369 7.06 -15.92 16.68
N GLU A 370 6.77 -16.74 17.69
CA GLU A 370 7.50 -16.64 18.97
C GLU A 370 8.96 -17.07 18.73
N SER A 371 9.87 -16.09 18.80
CA SER A 371 11.25 -16.23 18.32
C SER A 371 12.07 -17.24 19.11
N THR A 372 12.77 -18.14 18.42
CA THR A 372 14.23 -18.08 18.23
C THR A 372 14.67 -19.14 17.21
N HIS A 373 15.55 -18.79 16.26
CA HIS A 373 16.76 -19.57 15.92
C HIS A 373 17.61 -18.94 14.79
N THR A 374 18.83 -19.45 14.66
CA THR A 374 19.97 -18.81 14.00
C THR A 374 19.94 -18.84 12.47
N ARG A 375 20.41 -17.76 11.83
CA ARG A 375 20.72 -17.71 10.39
C ARG A 375 21.66 -18.86 10.00
N ARG A 376 21.16 -19.90 9.32
CA ARG A 376 21.97 -21.01 8.78
C ARG A 376 22.42 -20.71 7.35
N LYS A 377 23.57 -21.25 6.95
CA LYS A 377 24.09 -21.10 5.59
C LYS A 377 23.31 -21.97 4.59
N ARG A 378 23.12 -21.40 3.40
CA ARG A 378 22.49 -21.95 2.19
C ARG A 378 22.94 -23.37 1.86
N ILE A 379 21.98 -24.28 1.67
CA ILE A 379 22.15 -25.60 1.05
C ILE A 379 21.04 -25.78 0.00
N VAL A 380 21.37 -26.35 -1.16
CA VAL A 380 20.48 -26.48 -2.32
C VAL A 380 19.64 -27.76 -2.22
N GLY A 381 18.37 -27.72 -2.67
CA GLY A 381 17.47 -28.90 -2.72
C GLY A 381 16.31 -28.93 -1.71
N GLY A 382 15.97 -27.77 -1.13
CA GLY A 382 14.95 -27.61 -0.09
C GLY A 382 15.49 -27.98 1.29
N LEU A 383 15.28 -27.10 2.27
CA LEU A 383 15.73 -27.30 3.65
C LEU A 383 14.71 -28.17 4.40
N ALA A 384 15.20 -29.07 5.25
CA ALA A 384 14.34 -29.83 6.15
C ALA A 384 13.80 -28.90 7.25
N ALA A 385 12.48 -28.85 7.43
CA ALA A 385 11.84 -28.05 8.46
C ALA A 385 12.11 -28.64 9.87
N GLN A 386 12.26 -27.74 10.85
CA GLN A 386 12.30 -28.06 12.28
C GLN A 386 10.95 -27.76 12.93
N LEU A 387 10.73 -28.27 14.13
CA LEU A 387 9.51 -28.01 14.90
C LEU A 387 9.42 -26.51 15.22
N GLY A 388 8.27 -25.89 14.92
CA GLY A 388 8.08 -24.45 15.11
C GLY A 388 8.51 -23.56 13.93
N ASP A 389 9.20 -24.08 12.91
CA ASP A 389 9.58 -23.26 11.74
C ASP A 389 8.34 -22.76 10.96
N PHE A 390 7.32 -23.62 10.83
CA PHE A 390 6.07 -23.37 10.09
C PHE A 390 4.86 -23.79 10.94
N PRO A 391 4.51 -23.06 12.00
CA PRO A 391 3.50 -23.47 12.97
C PRO A 391 2.07 -23.48 12.38
N TRP A 392 1.88 -22.79 11.25
CA TRP A 392 0.64 -22.77 10.45
C TRP A 392 0.53 -23.93 9.44
N GLN A 393 1.58 -24.71 9.20
CA GLN A 393 1.56 -25.79 8.21
C GLN A 393 0.63 -26.93 8.65
N VAL A 394 -0.22 -27.39 7.72
CA VAL A 394 -1.19 -28.46 7.95
C VAL A 394 -1.04 -29.56 6.90
N ALA A 395 -1.16 -30.82 7.32
CA ALA A 395 -1.27 -31.98 6.44
C ALA A 395 -2.72 -32.47 6.34
N ILE A 396 -3.21 -32.67 5.12
CA ILE A 396 -4.55 -33.18 4.84
C ILE A 396 -4.44 -34.62 4.36
N LYS A 397 -4.94 -35.55 5.16
CA LYS A 397 -4.95 -37.00 4.89
C LYS A 397 -6.32 -37.44 4.37
N GLU A 398 -6.39 -38.15 3.25
CA GLU A 398 -7.60 -38.88 2.79
C GLU A 398 -7.40 -40.38 3.07
N ASP A 399 -8.24 -40.96 3.91
CA ASP A 399 -8.12 -42.31 4.47
C ASP A 399 -6.73 -42.55 5.09
N ASP A 400 -5.87 -43.35 4.42
CA ASP A 400 -4.51 -43.73 4.82
C ASP A 400 -3.41 -43.12 3.94
N LYS A 401 -3.74 -42.12 3.12
CA LYS A 401 -2.79 -41.43 2.25
C LYS A 401 -2.74 -39.95 2.57
N LEU A 402 -1.54 -39.41 2.74
CA LEU A 402 -1.33 -37.96 2.62
C LEU A 402 -1.80 -37.54 1.22
N ASN A 403 -2.71 -36.58 1.17
CA ASN A 403 -3.38 -36.17 -0.05
C ASN A 403 -2.88 -34.80 -0.51
N CYS A 404 -2.93 -33.80 0.39
CA CYS A 404 -2.54 -32.42 0.11
C CYS A 404 -1.98 -31.72 1.35
N GLY A 405 -1.32 -30.58 1.14
CA GLY A 405 -1.05 -29.59 2.18
C GLY A 405 -2.26 -28.72 2.47
N GLY A 406 -2.13 -27.91 3.51
CA GLY A 406 -3.04 -26.83 3.87
C GLY A 406 -2.36 -25.87 4.84
N ILE A 407 -3.07 -24.80 5.21
CA ILE A 407 -2.56 -23.78 6.12
C ILE A 407 -3.64 -23.33 7.11
N TYR A 408 -3.27 -23.27 8.39
CA TYR A 408 -4.14 -22.82 9.46
C TYR A 408 -4.25 -21.28 9.45
N ILE A 409 -5.49 -20.77 9.38
CA ILE A 409 -5.78 -19.32 9.23
C ILE A 409 -6.52 -18.71 10.43
N GLY A 410 -6.86 -19.51 11.45
CA GLY A 410 -7.45 -19.02 12.70
C GLY A 410 -8.75 -19.72 13.09
N GLY A 411 -9.08 -19.68 14.38
CA GLY A 411 -10.25 -20.35 14.93
C GLY A 411 -10.25 -21.85 14.61
N CYS A 412 -11.31 -22.35 13.99
CA CYS A 412 -11.39 -23.75 13.54
C CYS A 412 -11.06 -23.94 12.05
N TRP A 413 -10.40 -22.99 11.38
CA TRP A 413 -10.34 -22.96 9.91
C TRP A 413 -8.95 -23.22 9.32
N VAL A 414 -8.95 -24.07 8.28
CA VAL A 414 -7.79 -24.38 7.43
C VAL A 414 -8.13 -24.04 5.99
N LEU A 415 -7.19 -23.38 5.29
CA LEU A 415 -7.26 -23.07 3.87
C LEU A 415 -6.47 -24.10 3.06
N THR A 416 -6.96 -24.47 1.87
CA THR A 416 -6.31 -25.38 0.93
C THR A 416 -6.84 -25.15 -0.49
N ALA A 417 -6.38 -25.94 -1.48
CA ALA A 417 -6.88 -25.89 -2.85
C ALA A 417 -8.19 -26.69 -3.01
N ALA A 418 -9.04 -26.31 -3.96
CA ALA A 418 -10.32 -27.00 -4.20
C ALA A 418 -10.11 -28.40 -4.79
N HIS A 419 -9.16 -28.56 -5.72
CA HIS A 419 -8.86 -29.85 -6.37
C HIS A 419 -8.41 -30.95 -5.39
N CYS A 420 -7.97 -30.57 -4.18
CA CYS A 420 -7.57 -31.47 -3.11
C CYS A 420 -8.74 -32.13 -2.38
N VAL A 421 -9.91 -31.49 -2.33
CA VAL A 421 -11.00 -31.85 -1.40
C VAL A 421 -12.28 -32.25 -2.12
N ARG A 422 -13.14 -33.01 -1.42
CA ARG A 422 -14.45 -33.43 -1.93
C ARG A 422 -15.51 -33.31 -0.84
N PRO A 423 -16.43 -32.33 -0.91
CA PRO A 423 -17.49 -32.15 0.09
C PRO A 423 -18.38 -33.37 0.32
N SER A 424 -18.51 -34.28 -0.65
CA SER A 424 -19.23 -35.55 -0.50
C SER A 424 -18.51 -36.61 0.34
N LYS A 425 -17.26 -36.36 0.76
CA LYS A 425 -16.40 -37.33 1.46
C LYS A 425 -15.80 -36.81 2.78
N VAL A 426 -16.46 -35.83 3.44
CA VAL A 426 -15.96 -35.17 4.66
C VAL A 426 -15.32 -36.13 5.67
N HIS A 427 -15.99 -37.24 5.99
CA HIS A 427 -15.55 -38.21 7.01
C HIS A 427 -14.24 -38.96 6.68
N ARG A 428 -13.76 -38.89 5.43
CA ARG A 428 -12.50 -39.50 5.00
C ARG A 428 -11.29 -38.59 5.22
N TYR A 429 -11.52 -37.32 5.54
CA TYR A 429 -10.46 -36.34 5.74
C TYR A 429 -10.07 -36.21 7.21
N GLN A 430 -8.77 -36.25 7.48
CA GLN A 430 -8.15 -35.94 8.77
C GLN A 430 -7.14 -34.81 8.59
N ILE A 431 -7.11 -33.92 9.58
CA ILE A 431 -6.27 -32.74 9.62
C ILE A 431 -5.18 -32.98 10.66
N TRP A 432 -3.93 -33.06 10.20
CA TRP A 432 -2.76 -33.36 11.02
C TRP A 432 -1.91 -32.09 11.14
N THR A 433 -1.72 -31.59 12.36
CA THR A 433 -0.88 -30.42 12.65
C THR A 433 0.47 -30.87 13.21
N THR A 434 1.45 -29.95 13.25
CA THR A 434 2.83 -30.16 13.75
C THR A 434 3.63 -31.32 13.13
N LEU A 435 3.08 -32.01 12.12
CA LEU A 435 3.70 -33.13 11.43
C LEU A 435 4.99 -32.69 10.73
N LEU A 436 6.11 -33.31 11.08
CA LEU A 436 7.38 -33.10 10.37
C LEU A 436 7.76 -34.27 9.46
N ASN A 437 7.57 -35.51 9.92
CA ASN A 437 7.96 -36.70 9.16
C ASN A 437 6.89 -37.79 9.21
N TRP A 438 6.49 -38.30 8.04
CA TRP A 438 5.44 -39.31 7.91
C TRP A 438 5.86 -40.72 8.37
N LEU A 439 7.13 -41.08 8.21
CA LEU A 439 7.67 -42.39 8.61
C LEU A 439 8.06 -42.45 10.09
N LYS A 440 8.35 -41.28 10.69
CA LYS A 440 8.66 -41.10 12.11
C LYS A 440 7.81 -39.95 12.65
N PRO A 441 6.49 -40.16 12.85
CA PRO A 441 5.62 -39.16 13.44
C PRO A 441 6.17 -38.70 14.79
N ASN A 442 6.20 -37.38 15.00
CA ASN A 442 6.56 -36.76 16.26
C ASN A 442 5.46 -36.97 17.31
N SER A 443 5.85 -36.96 18.59
CA SER A 443 4.95 -37.17 19.74
C SER A 443 3.91 -36.07 19.96
N GLU A 444 4.01 -34.97 19.22
CA GLU A 444 3.23 -33.73 19.40
C GLU A 444 2.19 -33.49 18.29
N ILE A 445 1.93 -34.49 17.43
CA ILE A 445 0.93 -34.39 16.37
C ILE A 445 -0.48 -34.35 16.98
N GLU A 446 -1.22 -33.27 16.71
CA GLU A 446 -2.66 -33.24 16.96
C GLU A 446 -3.42 -33.70 15.70
N ILE A 447 -4.41 -34.58 15.89
CA ILE A 447 -5.30 -35.04 14.83
C ILE A 447 -6.68 -34.43 15.04
N TRP A 448 -7.13 -33.65 14.06
CA TRP A 448 -8.42 -32.99 14.03
C TRP A 448 -9.31 -33.61 12.94
N TYR A 449 -10.58 -33.81 13.24
CA TYR A 449 -11.58 -34.31 12.27
C TYR A 449 -12.23 -33.14 11.55
N VAL A 450 -12.65 -33.33 10.30
CA VAL A 450 -13.37 -32.30 9.55
C VAL A 450 -14.85 -32.27 9.94
N ASN A 451 -15.38 -31.06 10.16
CA ASN A 451 -16.81 -30.78 10.33
C ASN A 451 -17.48 -30.48 8.98
N LYS A 452 -16.90 -29.55 8.21
CA LYS A 452 -17.43 -29.06 6.94
C LYS A 452 -16.29 -28.77 5.96
N ILE A 453 -16.56 -28.97 4.66
CA ILE A 453 -15.70 -28.54 3.55
C ILE A 453 -16.51 -27.58 2.70
N ILE A 454 -15.91 -26.45 2.32
CA ILE A 454 -16.50 -25.42 1.47
C ILE A 454 -15.53 -25.18 0.32
N MET A 455 -15.91 -25.54 -0.91
CA MET A 455 -15.17 -25.17 -2.12
C MET A 455 -15.77 -23.89 -2.69
N HIS A 456 -14.95 -23.07 -3.37
CA HIS A 456 -15.46 -21.90 -4.07
C HIS A 456 -16.51 -22.29 -5.12
N GLU A 457 -17.60 -21.54 -5.18
CA GLU A 457 -18.80 -21.83 -5.96
C GLU A 457 -18.50 -21.89 -7.47
N ASN A 458 -17.57 -21.04 -7.93
CA ASN A 458 -17.13 -20.93 -9.31
C ASN A 458 -15.84 -21.73 -9.62
N TYR A 459 -15.49 -22.75 -8.83
CA TYR A 459 -14.31 -23.58 -9.10
C TYR A 459 -14.43 -24.33 -10.44
N ASN A 460 -13.42 -24.17 -11.30
CA ASN A 460 -13.36 -24.84 -12.60
C ASN A 460 -12.19 -25.82 -12.67
N GLY A 461 -12.47 -27.13 -12.62
CA GLY A 461 -11.46 -28.19 -12.68
C GLY A 461 -10.73 -28.36 -14.02
N ALA A 462 -11.11 -27.64 -15.07
CA ALA A 462 -10.40 -27.66 -16.37
C ALA A 462 -9.38 -26.52 -16.50
N THR A 463 -9.68 -25.34 -15.93
CA THR A 463 -8.80 -24.15 -15.96
C THR A 463 -8.05 -23.92 -14.65
N PHE A 464 -8.43 -24.60 -13.56
CA PHE A 464 -7.99 -24.32 -12.18
C PHE A 464 -8.30 -22.90 -11.69
N GLU A 465 -9.25 -22.22 -12.35
CA GLU A 465 -9.79 -20.95 -11.87
C GLU A 465 -10.61 -21.19 -10.59
N ASN A 466 -10.43 -20.30 -9.61
CA ASN A 466 -11.04 -20.39 -8.27
C ASN A 466 -10.74 -21.70 -7.51
N ASP A 467 -9.53 -22.23 -7.66
CA ASP A 467 -9.04 -23.44 -6.98
C ASP A 467 -8.73 -23.23 -5.48
N ILE A 468 -9.73 -22.81 -4.71
CA ILE A 468 -9.63 -22.51 -3.28
C ILE A 468 -10.76 -23.17 -2.47
N ALA A 469 -10.41 -23.69 -1.30
CA ALA A 469 -11.35 -24.32 -0.38
C ALA A 469 -11.01 -24.08 1.09
N LEU A 470 -12.06 -24.03 1.90
CA LEU A 470 -12.01 -23.95 3.36
C LEU A 470 -12.42 -25.28 3.98
N ILE A 471 -11.70 -25.66 5.03
CA ILE A 471 -12.00 -26.80 5.89
C ILE A 471 -12.28 -26.27 7.30
N GLU A 472 -13.47 -26.55 7.81
CA GLU A 472 -13.82 -26.32 9.20
C GLU A 472 -13.48 -27.58 10.01
N MET A 473 -12.59 -27.43 10.99
CA MET A 473 -12.24 -28.48 11.95
C MET A 473 -13.35 -28.65 12.99
N LYS A 474 -13.63 -29.89 13.37
CA LYS A 474 -14.58 -30.22 14.41
C LYS A 474 -13.97 -29.96 15.79
N PRO A 475 -14.54 -29.06 16.63
CA PRO A 475 -14.01 -28.82 17.96
C PRO A 475 -14.08 -30.07 18.83
N LEU A 476 -13.07 -30.28 19.67
CA LEU A 476 -13.00 -31.42 20.59
C LEU A 476 -14.15 -31.35 21.61
N PRO A 477 -14.79 -32.46 22.03
CA PRO A 477 -15.99 -32.44 22.87
C PRO A 477 -15.90 -31.70 24.22
N ARG A 478 -14.67 -31.36 24.68
CA ARG A 478 -14.40 -30.61 25.91
C ARG A 478 -13.88 -29.18 25.69
N LYS A 479 -13.59 -28.76 24.45
CA LYS A 479 -13.15 -27.41 24.09
C LYS A 479 -14.20 -26.77 23.18
N LYS A 480 -14.79 -25.64 23.58
CA LYS A 480 -15.71 -24.85 22.71
C LYS A 480 -14.99 -24.12 21.58
N GLU A 481 -13.66 -24.01 21.65
CA GLU A 481 -12.81 -23.29 20.71
C GLU A 481 -11.70 -24.22 20.19
N CYS A 482 -11.40 -24.15 18.89
CA CYS A 482 -10.20 -24.78 18.33
C CYS A 482 -8.98 -23.92 18.68
N LYS A 483 -8.39 -24.18 19.85
CA LYS A 483 -7.04 -23.72 20.20
C LYS A 483 -6.08 -24.89 20.02
N LEU A 484 -5.35 -24.84 18.91
CA LEU A 484 -4.30 -25.79 18.52
C LEU A 484 -3.04 -25.45 19.31
N SER A 485 -2.50 -26.41 20.04
CA SER A 485 -1.27 -26.20 20.80
C SER A 485 -0.05 -26.30 19.87
N GLY A 486 0.84 -25.30 19.91
CA GLY A 486 2.02 -25.25 19.04
C GLY A 486 1.77 -24.73 17.60
N SER A 487 0.54 -24.30 17.28
CA SER A 487 0.20 -23.69 15.99
C SER A 487 -0.22 -22.23 16.13
N VAL A 488 0.38 -21.36 15.31
CA VAL A 488 0.01 -19.96 15.12
C VAL A 488 -0.70 -19.86 13.76
N PRO A 489 -1.84 -19.15 13.63
CA PRO A 489 -2.48 -18.96 12.33
C PRO A 489 -1.67 -18.01 11.45
N ALA A 490 -1.59 -18.27 10.15
CA ALA A 490 -1.08 -17.29 9.19
C ALA A 490 -2.15 -16.21 8.92
N CYS A 491 -1.72 -14.96 8.69
CA CYS A 491 -2.64 -13.88 8.36
C CYS A 491 -3.17 -14.04 6.92
N VAL A 492 -4.44 -13.69 6.69
CA VAL A 492 -5.02 -13.69 5.34
C VAL A 492 -4.87 -12.29 4.74
N PRO A 493 -4.23 -12.13 3.56
CA PRO A 493 -4.03 -10.83 2.94
C PRO A 493 -5.37 -10.24 2.47
N TRP A 494 -5.64 -8.97 2.82
CA TRP A 494 -6.86 -8.26 2.41
C TRP A 494 -6.70 -7.43 1.12
N SER A 495 -5.49 -7.35 0.57
CA SER A 495 -5.18 -6.56 -0.62
C SER A 495 -4.23 -7.32 -1.56
N PRO A 496 -4.46 -7.26 -2.89
CA PRO A 496 -3.58 -7.85 -3.90
C PRO A 496 -2.28 -7.03 -4.13
N TYR A 497 -2.07 -5.94 -3.40
CA TYR A 497 -0.89 -5.07 -3.48
C TYR A 497 0.06 -5.19 -2.27
N LEU A 498 -0.24 -6.05 -1.29
CA LEU A 498 0.61 -6.28 -0.10
C LEU A 498 1.98 -6.91 -0.41
N PHE A 499 2.09 -7.63 -1.53
CA PHE A 499 3.35 -8.16 -2.03
C PHE A 499 3.42 -7.92 -3.54
N GLN A 500 4.63 -7.65 -4.03
CA GLN A 500 4.90 -7.26 -5.41
C GLN A 500 5.84 -8.26 -6.11
N PRO A 501 5.90 -8.24 -7.45
CA PRO A 501 6.88 -9.04 -8.18
C PRO A 501 8.31 -8.82 -7.70
N ASN A 502 9.08 -9.91 -7.64
CA ASN A 502 10.41 -10.06 -7.04
C ASN A 502 10.47 -10.09 -5.50
N ASP A 503 9.37 -9.90 -4.76
CA ASP A 503 9.37 -10.20 -3.32
C ASP A 503 9.61 -11.70 -3.10
N THR A 504 10.36 -12.02 -2.04
CA THR A 504 10.72 -13.40 -1.66
C THR A 504 9.67 -13.97 -0.70
N CYS A 505 9.18 -15.17 -1.02
CA CYS A 505 8.20 -15.91 -0.26
C CYS A 505 8.71 -17.36 -0.04
N ILE A 506 8.06 -18.09 0.86
CA ILE A 506 8.42 -19.46 1.24
C ILE A 506 7.30 -20.41 0.83
N VAL A 507 7.68 -21.54 0.24
CA VAL A 507 6.78 -22.66 -0.04
C VAL A 507 7.17 -23.83 0.89
N SER A 508 6.18 -24.50 1.48
CA SER A 508 6.39 -25.63 2.39
C SER A 508 5.45 -26.81 2.10
N GLY A 509 6.01 -28.03 2.02
CA GLY A 509 5.26 -29.22 1.66
C GLY A 509 6.01 -30.55 1.72
N TRP A 510 5.31 -31.63 1.34
CA TRP A 510 5.78 -33.03 1.32
C TRP A 510 5.73 -33.62 -0.10
N GLY A 511 5.77 -32.77 -1.12
CA GLY A 511 5.77 -33.16 -2.52
C GLY A 511 7.04 -33.90 -2.94
N ARG A 512 7.09 -34.20 -4.23
CA ARG A 512 8.14 -35.06 -4.79
C ARG A 512 9.36 -34.25 -5.21
N GLU A 513 10.53 -34.83 -5.03
CA GLU A 513 11.78 -34.30 -5.61
C GLU A 513 11.78 -34.42 -7.15
N LYS A 514 12.76 -33.77 -7.80
CA LYS A 514 12.89 -33.71 -9.28
C LYS A 514 12.86 -35.08 -9.96
N ASP A 515 13.35 -36.12 -9.28
CA ASP A 515 13.34 -37.52 -9.76
C ASP A 515 12.05 -38.28 -9.43
N ASN A 516 10.95 -37.58 -9.11
CA ASN A 516 9.63 -38.13 -8.76
C ASN A 516 9.64 -39.03 -7.50
N GLN A 517 10.71 -38.97 -6.70
CA GLN A 517 10.84 -39.69 -5.43
C GLN A 517 9.92 -39.09 -4.37
N LYS A 518 9.32 -39.94 -3.52
CA LYS A 518 8.48 -39.51 -2.41
C LYS A 518 9.34 -38.96 -1.28
N VAL A 519 9.12 -37.70 -0.92
CA VAL A 519 9.71 -37.11 0.29
C VAL A 519 8.81 -37.41 1.48
N PHE A 520 9.40 -37.86 2.58
CA PHE A 520 8.66 -38.20 3.81
C PHE A 520 8.82 -37.17 4.93
N SER A 521 9.75 -36.22 4.78
CA SER A 521 9.98 -35.10 5.70
C SER A 521 9.41 -33.81 5.10
N LEU A 522 8.86 -32.92 5.91
CA LEU A 522 8.47 -31.57 5.52
C LEU A 522 9.72 -30.83 5.02
N LYS A 523 9.66 -30.37 3.78
CA LYS A 523 10.66 -29.49 3.18
C LYS A 523 10.08 -28.09 2.97
N TRP A 524 10.98 -27.13 2.88
CA TRP A 524 10.65 -25.78 2.49
C TRP A 524 11.73 -25.17 1.60
N GLY A 525 11.38 -24.11 0.88
CA GLY A 525 12.31 -23.34 0.07
C GLY A 525 11.81 -21.93 -0.23
N GLU A 526 12.75 -21.04 -0.49
CA GLU A 526 12.48 -19.66 -0.91
C GLU A 526 12.25 -19.60 -2.42
N VAL A 527 11.22 -18.85 -2.82
CA VAL A 527 10.84 -18.56 -4.20
C VAL A 527 10.57 -17.06 -4.33
N ASN A 528 10.67 -16.49 -5.53
CA ASN A 528 10.30 -15.09 -5.76
C ASN A 528 9.01 -15.02 -6.56
N LEU A 529 8.18 -13.98 -6.30
CA LEU A 529 7.01 -13.68 -7.13
C LEU A 529 7.44 -13.23 -8.53
N ILE A 530 6.76 -13.68 -9.58
CA ILE A 530 7.15 -13.48 -10.98
C ILE A 530 6.15 -12.57 -11.69
N SER A 531 6.61 -11.41 -12.17
CA SER A 531 5.80 -10.51 -12.99
C SER A 531 5.47 -11.10 -14.36
N ASN A 532 4.28 -10.78 -14.87
CA ASN A 532 3.84 -11.10 -16.24
C ASN A 532 3.95 -12.60 -16.57
N CYS A 533 3.31 -13.44 -15.73
CA CYS A 533 3.31 -14.88 -15.91
C CYS A 533 2.61 -15.36 -17.20
N SER A 534 1.78 -14.51 -17.81
CA SER A 534 1.20 -14.72 -19.15
C SER A 534 2.25 -14.99 -20.23
N LYS A 535 3.52 -14.58 -20.05
CA LYS A 535 4.62 -14.96 -20.94
C LYS A 535 4.94 -16.46 -20.95
N PHE A 536 4.69 -17.17 -19.85
CA PHE A 536 4.96 -18.61 -19.73
C PHE A 536 3.74 -19.45 -20.13
N TYR A 537 2.52 -18.97 -19.82
CA TYR A 537 1.30 -19.77 -19.90
C TYR A 537 0.18 -19.19 -20.78
N SER A 538 0.38 -18.01 -21.38
CA SER A 538 -0.60 -17.27 -22.18
C SER A 538 -2.01 -17.33 -21.58
N ASP A 539 -2.95 -17.95 -22.28
CA ASP A 539 -4.39 -17.92 -22.00
C ASP A 539 -4.79 -18.86 -20.85
N ARG A 540 -3.84 -19.63 -20.29
CA ARG A 540 -4.06 -20.48 -19.11
C ARG A 540 -3.84 -19.72 -17.79
N TYR A 541 -3.26 -18.52 -17.83
CA TYR A 541 -2.97 -17.72 -16.65
C TYR A 541 -3.96 -16.54 -16.49
N TYR A 542 -4.57 -16.46 -15.32
CA TYR A 542 -5.59 -15.47 -14.99
C TYR A 542 -5.06 -14.50 -13.91
N GLU A 543 -4.59 -13.32 -14.33
CA GLU A 543 -3.87 -12.35 -13.48
C GLU A 543 -4.61 -11.93 -12.19
N LYS A 544 -5.95 -11.92 -12.18
CA LYS A 544 -6.74 -11.56 -10.99
C LYS A 544 -6.83 -12.69 -9.96
N THR A 545 -6.86 -13.95 -10.40
CA THR A 545 -7.15 -15.13 -9.55
C THR A 545 -5.92 -16.00 -9.26
N MET A 546 -4.85 -15.85 -10.04
CA MET A 546 -3.63 -16.64 -9.96
C MET A 546 -2.40 -15.76 -9.69
N GLU A 547 -1.35 -16.36 -9.17
CA GLU A 547 -0.04 -15.77 -8.95
C GLU A 547 1.03 -16.81 -9.31
N CYS A 548 2.17 -16.37 -9.85
CA CYS A 548 3.29 -17.27 -10.15
C CYS A 548 4.50 -17.00 -9.26
N ALA A 549 5.13 -18.07 -8.78
CA ALA A 549 6.34 -17.98 -7.99
C ALA A 549 7.34 -19.10 -8.31
N GLY A 550 8.62 -18.77 -8.31
CA GLY A 550 9.70 -19.73 -8.55
C GLY A 550 11.08 -19.11 -8.35
N THR A 551 12.14 -19.93 -8.40
CA THR A 551 13.52 -19.42 -8.40
C THR A 551 14.03 -19.19 -9.83
N LYS A 552 14.92 -18.21 -10.02
CA LYS A 552 15.48 -17.85 -11.34
C LYS A 552 16.26 -19.00 -12.01
N ASP A 553 16.72 -19.97 -11.22
CA ASP A 553 17.44 -21.17 -11.65
C ASP A 553 16.54 -22.43 -11.68
N GLY A 554 15.25 -22.31 -11.36
CA GLY A 554 14.31 -23.42 -11.24
C GLY A 554 14.75 -24.49 -10.23
N SER A 555 15.66 -24.20 -9.30
CA SER A 555 16.15 -25.18 -8.32
C SER A 555 15.08 -25.57 -7.29
N ILE A 556 14.18 -24.64 -6.95
CA ILE A 556 13.06 -24.81 -6.01
C ILE A 556 11.77 -24.40 -6.71
N ASP A 557 10.77 -25.29 -6.65
CA ASP A 557 9.47 -25.14 -7.31
C ASP A 557 8.44 -26.05 -6.59
N ALA A 558 7.16 -25.72 -6.66
CA ALA A 558 6.10 -26.52 -6.04
C ALA A 558 5.72 -27.71 -6.94
N CYS A 559 5.71 -28.92 -6.37
CA CYS A 559 5.63 -30.14 -7.15
C CYS A 559 4.38 -30.98 -6.90
N LYS A 560 4.23 -32.05 -7.71
CA LYS A 560 3.15 -33.03 -7.55
C LYS A 560 3.22 -33.65 -6.14
N GLY A 561 2.28 -33.29 -5.28
CA GLY A 561 2.22 -33.66 -3.86
C GLY A 561 2.36 -32.49 -2.89
N ASP A 562 2.74 -31.30 -3.36
CA ASP A 562 2.66 -30.03 -2.61
C ASP A 562 1.31 -29.32 -2.78
N SER A 563 0.43 -29.83 -3.65
CA SER A 563 -0.96 -29.39 -3.88
C SER A 563 -1.66 -28.97 -2.59
N GLY A 564 -2.30 -27.80 -2.59
CA GLY A 564 -2.97 -27.22 -1.43
C GLY A 564 -2.03 -26.69 -0.33
N GLY A 565 -0.73 -26.95 -0.41
CA GLY A 565 0.28 -26.36 0.46
C GLY A 565 0.39 -24.85 0.25
N PRO A 566 0.89 -24.09 1.25
CA PRO A 566 0.89 -22.63 1.19
C PRO A 566 2.12 -22.04 0.51
N LEU A 567 1.90 -20.92 -0.17
CA LEU A 567 2.90 -19.90 -0.48
C LEU A 567 2.76 -18.78 0.57
N VAL A 568 3.76 -18.64 1.43
CA VAL A 568 3.77 -17.70 2.56
C VAL A 568 4.77 -16.59 2.31
N CYS A 569 4.31 -15.35 2.30
CA CYS A 569 5.17 -14.17 2.21
C CYS A 569 5.26 -13.49 3.59
N MET A 570 6.39 -12.88 3.92
CA MET A 570 6.58 -12.17 5.19
C MET A 570 6.65 -10.67 4.94
N ASP A 571 5.88 -9.90 5.70
CA ASP A 571 5.96 -8.43 5.64
C ASP A 571 7.25 -7.90 6.31
N VAL A 572 7.43 -6.58 6.29
CA VAL A 572 8.58 -5.89 6.91
C VAL A 572 8.66 -6.07 8.44
N ASN A 573 7.56 -6.46 9.08
CA ASN A 573 7.45 -6.73 10.52
C ASN A 573 7.65 -8.23 10.85
N ASN A 574 7.98 -9.07 9.87
CA ASN A 574 8.07 -10.53 9.95
C ASN A 574 6.73 -11.24 10.23
N VAL A 575 5.60 -10.60 9.92
CA VAL A 575 4.27 -11.20 9.96
C VAL A 575 4.06 -12.06 8.72
N ALA A 576 3.78 -13.34 8.92
CA ALA A 576 3.54 -14.29 7.84
C ALA A 576 2.10 -14.25 7.30
N TYR A 577 1.97 -13.98 6.00
CA TYR A 577 0.72 -13.96 5.25
C TYR A 577 0.62 -15.14 4.29
N VAL A 578 -0.55 -15.78 4.20
CA VAL A 578 -0.84 -16.76 3.15
C VAL A 578 -1.14 -16.04 1.83
N TRP A 579 -0.14 -15.90 0.97
CA TRP A 579 -0.27 -15.22 -0.32
C TRP A 579 -0.92 -16.10 -1.39
N GLY A 580 -0.61 -17.40 -1.37
CA GLY A 580 -1.14 -18.37 -2.32
C GLY A 580 -1.34 -19.76 -1.73
N VAL A 581 -2.11 -20.58 -2.44
CA VAL A 581 -2.13 -22.04 -2.27
C VAL A 581 -1.67 -22.71 -3.57
N VAL A 582 -0.86 -23.76 -3.47
CA VAL A 582 -0.33 -24.51 -4.63
C VAL A 582 -1.51 -25.10 -5.41
N SER A 583 -1.68 -24.64 -6.66
CA SER A 583 -2.78 -25.05 -7.53
C SER A 583 -2.30 -26.00 -8.62
N TRP A 584 -1.44 -25.54 -9.53
CA TRP A 584 -0.96 -26.37 -10.64
C TRP A 584 0.45 -25.98 -11.13
N GLY A 585 1.06 -26.88 -11.90
CA GLY A 585 2.36 -26.69 -12.55
C GLY A 585 2.65 -27.83 -13.52
N GLU A 586 3.19 -27.51 -14.70
CA GLU A 586 3.40 -28.50 -15.76
C GLU A 586 4.72 -29.29 -15.59
N ASN A 587 5.83 -28.60 -15.32
CA ASN A 587 7.17 -29.16 -15.31
C ASN A 587 8.01 -28.71 -14.11
N CYS A 588 7.73 -29.31 -12.95
CA CYS A 588 8.54 -29.31 -11.72
C CYS A 588 10.02 -28.92 -11.91
N GLY A 589 10.42 -27.79 -11.35
CA GLY A 589 11.83 -27.43 -11.18
C GLY A 589 12.59 -27.17 -12.47
N ARG A 590 11.93 -26.52 -13.45
CA ARG A 590 12.55 -25.91 -14.63
C ARG A 590 12.42 -24.39 -14.58
N PRO A 591 13.45 -23.60 -14.96
CA PRO A 591 13.38 -22.14 -14.98
C PRO A 591 12.24 -21.57 -15.84
N GLU A 592 11.83 -22.30 -16.88
CA GLU A 592 10.82 -21.89 -17.87
C GLU A 592 9.39 -22.33 -17.51
N SER A 593 9.16 -22.83 -16.29
CA SER A 593 7.84 -23.33 -15.87
C SER A 593 7.61 -23.08 -14.37
N PRO A 594 7.32 -21.83 -13.95
CA PRO A 594 7.09 -21.52 -12.54
C PRO A 594 5.77 -22.11 -12.03
N GLY A 595 5.76 -22.60 -10.79
CA GLY A 595 4.53 -23.02 -10.12
C GLY A 595 3.45 -21.93 -10.10
N VAL A 596 2.20 -22.34 -10.30
CA VAL A 596 1.02 -21.46 -10.31
C VAL A 596 0.20 -21.70 -9.05
N TYR A 597 -0.10 -20.61 -8.35
CA TYR A 597 -0.79 -20.57 -7.07
C TYR A 597 -2.09 -19.80 -7.22
N THR A 598 -3.13 -20.20 -6.49
CA THR A 598 -4.36 -19.40 -6.40
C THR A 598 -4.09 -18.20 -5.50
N LYS A 599 -4.31 -16.97 -6.00
CA LYS A 599 -3.97 -15.72 -5.31
C LYS A 599 -4.96 -15.45 -4.17
N VAL A 600 -4.58 -15.80 -2.95
CA VAL A 600 -5.51 -15.81 -1.79
C VAL A 600 -6.06 -14.41 -1.47
N ALA A 601 -5.29 -13.35 -1.74
CA ALA A 601 -5.73 -11.96 -1.58
C ALA A 601 -6.99 -11.61 -2.40
N HIS A 602 -7.21 -12.26 -3.55
CA HIS A 602 -8.43 -12.06 -4.34
C HIS A 602 -9.68 -12.62 -3.67
N TYR A 603 -9.53 -13.65 -2.84
CA TYR A 603 -10.63 -14.35 -2.17
C TYR A 603 -10.84 -13.89 -0.73
N PHE A 604 -10.23 -12.77 -0.31
CA PHE A 604 -10.34 -12.28 1.07
C PHE A 604 -11.79 -12.14 1.54
N ASP A 605 -12.65 -11.50 0.75
CA ASP A 605 -14.05 -11.30 1.11
C ASP A 605 -14.82 -12.63 1.17
N TRP A 606 -14.56 -13.57 0.25
CA TRP A 606 -15.12 -14.93 0.26
C TRP A 606 -14.71 -15.74 1.50
N ILE A 607 -13.43 -15.69 1.89
CA ILE A 607 -12.94 -16.30 3.14
C ILE A 607 -13.62 -15.61 4.33
N SER A 608 -13.70 -14.28 4.31
CA SER A 608 -14.25 -13.50 5.42
C SER A 608 -15.75 -13.71 5.67
N ASN A 609 -16.54 -14.00 4.63
CA ASN A 609 -17.96 -14.30 4.76
C ASN A 609 -18.21 -15.65 5.44
N HIS A 610 -17.27 -16.60 5.29
CA HIS A 610 -17.37 -17.93 5.89
C HIS A 610 -16.72 -18.00 7.29
N VAL A 611 -15.59 -17.32 7.49
CA VAL A 611 -14.77 -17.40 8.70
C VAL A 611 -15.06 -16.25 9.69
N GLY A 612 -15.38 -15.06 9.19
CA GLY A 612 -15.47 -13.81 9.94
C GLY A 612 -14.16 -13.01 9.94
N ARG A 613 -14.22 -11.73 9.53
CA ARG A 613 -13.05 -10.83 9.38
C ARG A 613 -12.15 -10.76 10.63
N SER A 614 -12.75 -10.75 11.82
CA SER A 614 -12.05 -10.62 13.10
C SER A 614 -11.18 -11.81 13.50
N LEU A 615 -11.23 -12.93 12.76
CA LEU A 615 -10.38 -14.10 12.99
C LEU A 615 -9.20 -14.21 12.01
N ILE A 616 -9.21 -13.45 10.90
CA ILE A 616 -8.30 -13.67 9.77
C ILE A 616 -7.48 -12.44 9.34
N SER A 617 -7.90 -11.23 9.72
CA SER A 617 -7.19 -9.98 9.41
C SER A 617 -6.85 -9.17 10.64
N GLN A 618 -5.66 -8.57 10.64
CA GLN A 618 -5.20 -7.59 11.62
C GLN A 618 -5.71 -6.17 11.32
N HIS A 619 -6.02 -5.87 10.05
CA HIS A 619 -6.40 -4.54 9.58
C HIS A 619 -7.77 -4.54 8.89
N ASN A 620 -8.37 -3.35 8.75
CA ASN A 620 -9.61 -3.13 7.98
C ASN A 620 -10.87 -3.90 8.45
N VAL A 621 -10.89 -4.33 9.72
CA VAL A 621 -12.00 -5.04 10.42
C VAL A 621 -13.15 -4.11 10.79
#